data_AF-A0A974P643-F1
#
_entry.id   AF-A0A974P643-F1
#
_cell.length_a   1.000
_cell.length_b   1.000
_cell.length_c   1.000
_cell.angle_alpha   90.00
_cell.angle_beta   90.00
_cell.angle_gamma   90.00
#
_symmetry.space_group_name_H-M   'P 1'
#
loop_
_entity.id
_entity.type
_entity.pdbx_description
1 polymer ?
#
loop_
_entity_poly.entity_id
_entity_poly.type
_entity_poly.pdbx_seq_one_letter_code
_entity_poly.pdbx_strand_id
1 'polypeptide(L)'
;MIFSRSSRDLSAASTAQPLDGRYFAAVSELSDYLSEAGLNRARVEVEVEWLIALTDRSLFGASPVSEADKARLRALYTEFGQAEIDWLAKREAITRHDVKAVEYLVRDRLEQLGLGAVAELTHFACTSEDINSTAYALTVKRAVTRVWLPKLQAVTQMLSALAAAHRDAPMLAHTHGQPATPPRWARRSAYSPGGCNGSPGRSKARSTWRSFPAPRAPGARTWPLSRTSTGWP
;
A
#
# COMPACT_ATOMS: atom_id res chain seq x y z
N MET A 1 -2.42 9.77 -10.27
CA MET A 1 -1.22 9.12 -9.70
C MET A 1 -0.02 10.02 -9.88
N ILE A 2 1.05 9.84 -9.09
CA ILE A 2 2.20 10.77 -9.05
C ILE A 2 3.19 10.52 -10.19
N PHE A 3 3.26 9.27 -10.69
CA PHE A 3 4.10 8.88 -11.82
C PHE A 3 3.23 8.34 -12.96
N SER A 4 3.50 8.78 -14.19
CA SER A 4 2.89 8.24 -15.42
C SER A 4 3.47 6.88 -15.82
N ARG A 5 2.72 6.11 -16.65
CA ARG A 5 3.05 4.75 -17.14
C ARG A 5 4.54 4.56 -17.43
N SER A 6 5.09 3.48 -16.85
CA SER A 6 6.45 2.94 -17.04
C SER A 6 7.44 3.95 -17.61
N SER A 7 8.08 4.72 -16.71
CA SER A 7 9.07 5.77 -16.99
C SER A 7 10.33 5.28 -17.72
N ARG A 8 10.37 4.04 -18.21
CA ARG A 8 11.54 3.44 -18.85
C ARG A 8 11.70 3.81 -20.33
N ASP A 9 10.62 4.21 -21.02
CA ASP A 9 10.65 4.43 -22.48
C ASP A 9 10.49 5.89 -22.95
N LEU A 10 10.25 6.85 -22.04
CA LEU A 10 10.21 8.26 -22.39
C LEU A 10 11.57 8.91 -22.10
N SER A 11 12.12 9.63 -23.08
CA SER A 11 13.30 10.46 -22.83
C SER A 11 12.98 11.46 -21.70
N ALA A 12 13.88 11.68 -20.75
CA ALA A 12 13.67 12.61 -19.64
C ALA A 12 13.35 14.06 -20.10
N ALA A 13 13.62 14.39 -21.37
CA ALA A 13 13.30 15.68 -21.98
C ALA A 13 11.86 15.79 -22.51
N SER A 14 11.15 14.67 -22.72
CA SER A 14 9.81 14.64 -23.32
C SER A 14 8.66 14.50 -22.31
N THR A 15 8.94 14.40 -21.01
CA THR A 15 7.91 14.27 -19.97
C THR A 15 7.44 15.64 -19.46
N ALA A 16 6.13 15.89 -19.40
CA ALA A 16 5.57 17.17 -18.94
C ALA A 16 5.77 17.42 -17.43
N GLN A 17 5.92 16.38 -16.61
CA GLN A 17 6.09 16.49 -15.16
C GLN A 17 7.56 16.36 -14.75
N PRO A 18 8.11 17.29 -13.93
CA PRO A 18 9.51 17.24 -13.50
C PRO A 18 9.88 15.98 -12.70
N LEU A 19 8.92 15.37 -12.00
CA LEU A 19 9.11 14.15 -11.22
C LEU A 19 9.33 12.91 -12.10
N ASP A 20 8.76 12.92 -13.31
CA ASP A 20 8.90 11.83 -14.29
C ASP A 20 10.13 12.01 -15.21
N GLY A 21 10.80 13.17 -15.16
CA GLY A 21 11.97 13.50 -15.97
C GLY A 21 13.14 13.96 -15.11
N ARG A 22 13.32 15.28 -14.99
CA ARG A 22 14.47 15.93 -14.33
C ARG A 22 14.81 15.35 -12.95
N TYR A 23 13.79 15.05 -12.14
CA TYR A 23 13.97 14.58 -10.77
C TYR A 23 13.75 13.08 -10.61
N PHE A 24 13.53 12.33 -11.70
CA PHE A 24 13.19 10.91 -11.64
C PHE A 24 14.20 10.11 -10.80
N ALA A 25 15.49 10.33 -10.98
CA ALA A 25 16.53 9.64 -10.21
C ALA A 25 16.42 9.86 -8.68
N ALA A 26 15.87 10.99 -8.24
CA ALA A 26 15.69 11.29 -6.81
C ALA A 26 14.43 10.64 -6.22
N VAL A 27 13.45 10.29 -7.06
CA VAL A 27 12.13 9.81 -6.64
C VAL A 27 11.74 8.44 -7.22
N SER A 28 12.64 7.79 -7.96
CA SER A 28 12.38 6.54 -8.69
C SER A 28 11.87 5.42 -7.77
N GLU A 29 12.38 5.33 -6.53
CA GLU A 29 11.91 4.38 -5.51
C GLU A 29 10.42 4.55 -5.16
N LEU A 30 9.85 5.74 -5.32
CA LEU A 30 8.42 5.98 -5.09
C LEU A 30 7.56 5.48 -6.25
N SER A 31 8.12 5.35 -7.45
CA SER A 31 7.39 4.89 -8.64
C SER A 31 6.89 3.45 -8.49
N ASP A 32 7.58 2.61 -7.71
CA ASP A 32 7.14 1.25 -7.40
C ASP A 32 5.80 1.22 -6.65
N TYR A 33 5.43 2.30 -5.96
CA TYR A 33 4.23 2.38 -5.14
C TYR A 33 3.20 3.37 -5.67
N LEU A 34 3.63 4.52 -6.18
CA LEU A 34 2.78 5.68 -6.51
C LEU A 34 2.59 5.89 -8.03
N SER A 35 2.85 4.85 -8.82
CA SER A 35 2.55 4.77 -10.26
C SER A 35 1.31 3.92 -10.55
N GLU A 36 0.82 3.98 -11.79
CA GLU A 36 -0.29 3.14 -12.27
C GLU A 36 0.00 1.65 -12.15
N ALA A 37 1.22 1.23 -12.51
CA ALA A 37 1.68 -0.14 -12.31
C ALA A 37 1.70 -0.52 -10.82
N GLY A 38 2.19 0.38 -9.96
CA GLY A 38 2.21 0.18 -8.51
C GLY A 38 0.81 0.02 -7.91
N LEU A 39 -0.16 0.83 -8.36
CA LEU A 39 -1.54 0.72 -7.94
C LEU A 39 -2.19 -0.58 -8.45
N ASN A 40 -1.98 -0.93 -9.72
CA ASN A 40 -2.53 -2.16 -10.29
C ASN A 40 -1.97 -3.40 -9.60
N ARG A 41 -0.67 -3.45 -9.30
CA ARG A 41 -0.06 -4.50 -8.47
C ARG A 41 -0.74 -4.61 -7.11
N ALA A 42 -0.98 -3.47 -6.45
CA ALA A 42 -1.67 -3.46 -5.15
C ALA A 42 -3.13 -3.91 -5.25
N ARG A 43 -3.85 -3.58 -6.35
CA ARG A 43 -5.21 -4.08 -6.59
C ARG A 43 -5.22 -5.59 -6.78
N VAL A 44 -4.27 -6.14 -7.56
CA VAL A 44 -4.09 -7.60 -7.70
C VAL A 44 -3.82 -8.25 -6.34
N GLU A 45 -2.97 -7.64 -5.52
CA GLU A 45 -2.70 -8.14 -4.16
C GLU A 45 -3.97 -8.20 -3.31
N VAL A 46 -4.79 -7.15 -3.32
CA VAL A 46 -6.04 -7.10 -2.55
C VAL A 46 -7.02 -8.17 -3.02
N GLU A 47 -7.22 -8.32 -4.34
CA GLU A 47 -8.10 -9.36 -4.91
C GLU A 47 -7.64 -10.78 -4.54
N VAL A 48 -6.32 -11.05 -4.66
CA VAL A 48 -5.75 -12.35 -4.34
C VAL A 48 -5.89 -12.68 -2.84
N GLU A 49 -5.51 -11.75 -1.96
CA GLU A 49 -5.61 -12.00 -0.52
C GLU A 49 -7.08 -12.06 -0.05
N TRP A 50 -7.99 -11.35 -0.73
CA TRP A 50 -9.43 -11.49 -0.49
C TRP A 50 -9.94 -12.87 -0.85
N LEU A 51 -9.60 -13.38 -2.04
CA LEU A 51 -9.94 -14.75 -2.46
C LEU A 51 -9.39 -15.80 -1.49
N ILE A 52 -8.12 -15.68 -1.09
CA ILE A 52 -7.51 -16.58 -0.11
C ILE A 52 -8.27 -16.51 1.22
N ALA A 53 -8.63 -15.31 1.69
CA ALA A 53 -9.38 -15.15 2.92
C ALA A 53 -10.79 -15.77 2.86
N LEU A 54 -11.47 -15.72 1.72
CA LEU A 54 -12.77 -16.36 1.51
C LEU A 54 -12.67 -17.89 1.55
N THR A 55 -11.70 -18.44 0.80
CA THR A 55 -11.49 -19.90 0.70
C THR A 55 -11.01 -20.51 2.01
N ASP A 56 -10.11 -19.85 2.74
CA ASP A 56 -9.60 -20.31 4.04
C ASP A 56 -10.69 -20.36 5.12
N ARG A 57 -11.71 -19.52 4.99
CA ARG A 57 -12.88 -19.52 5.89
C ARG A 57 -14.01 -20.42 5.40
N SER A 58 -13.79 -21.14 4.29
CA SER A 58 -14.78 -21.98 3.61
C SER A 58 -16.12 -21.27 3.38
N LEU A 59 -16.06 -19.98 3.06
CA LEU A 59 -17.24 -19.19 2.78
C LEU A 59 -17.81 -19.54 1.40
N PHE A 60 -19.12 -19.45 1.27
CA PHE A 60 -19.84 -19.65 0.00
C PHE A 60 -19.59 -21.02 -0.66
N GLY A 61 -19.31 -22.06 0.14
CA GLY A 61 -19.08 -23.42 -0.35
C GLY A 61 -17.70 -23.64 -0.96
N ALA A 62 -16.80 -22.66 -0.86
CA ALA A 62 -15.43 -22.79 -1.31
C ALA A 62 -14.63 -23.71 -0.39
N SER A 63 -13.79 -24.57 -0.95
CA SER A 63 -12.79 -25.31 -0.17
C SER A 63 -11.52 -24.47 -0.01
N PRO A 64 -10.78 -24.61 1.11
CA PRO A 64 -9.49 -23.97 1.28
C PRO A 64 -8.55 -24.36 0.14
N VAL A 65 -7.90 -23.35 -0.43
CA VAL A 65 -6.87 -23.53 -1.46
C VAL A 65 -5.60 -24.05 -0.79
N SER A 66 -4.84 -24.94 -1.44
CA SER A 66 -3.63 -25.51 -0.83
C SER A 66 -2.55 -24.44 -0.63
N GLU A 67 -1.64 -24.62 0.33
CA GLU A 67 -0.54 -23.67 0.55
C GLU A 67 0.35 -23.49 -0.68
N ALA A 68 0.53 -24.54 -1.48
CA ALA A 68 1.27 -24.47 -2.74
C ALA A 68 0.54 -23.57 -3.76
N ASP A 69 -0.78 -23.69 -3.85
CA ASP A 69 -1.61 -22.86 -4.73
C ASP A 69 -1.66 -21.41 -4.24
N LYS A 70 -1.74 -21.17 -2.92
CA LYS A 70 -1.63 -19.82 -2.33
C LYS A 70 -0.31 -19.16 -2.70
N ALA A 71 0.80 -19.90 -2.67
CA ALA A 71 2.09 -19.37 -3.10
C ALA A 71 2.06 -18.95 -4.58
N ARG A 72 1.47 -19.77 -5.47
CA ARG A 72 1.29 -19.42 -6.89
C ARG A 72 0.38 -18.21 -7.10
N LEU A 73 -0.67 -18.08 -6.29
CA LEU A 73 -1.54 -16.90 -6.34
C LEU A 73 -0.83 -15.63 -5.88
N ARG A 74 -0.04 -15.71 -4.80
CA ARG A 74 0.74 -14.58 -4.31
C ARG A 74 1.82 -14.15 -5.31
N ALA A 75 2.36 -15.09 -6.09
CA ALA A 75 3.28 -14.80 -7.18
C ALA A 75 2.72 -13.76 -8.17
N LEU A 76 1.39 -13.73 -8.38
CA LEU A 76 0.73 -12.78 -9.29
C LEU A 76 1.00 -11.30 -8.93
N TYR A 77 1.15 -10.98 -7.64
CA TYR A 77 1.48 -9.62 -7.21
C TYR A 77 2.94 -9.46 -6.78
N THR A 78 3.61 -10.52 -6.31
CA THR A 78 5.04 -10.41 -5.92
C THR A 78 5.97 -10.37 -7.13
N GLU A 79 5.60 -11.03 -8.23
CA GLU A 79 6.36 -11.08 -9.49
C GLU A 79 5.74 -10.18 -10.57
N PHE A 80 4.77 -9.34 -10.21
CA PHE A 80 4.07 -8.44 -11.12
C PHE A 80 5.05 -7.57 -11.91
N GLY A 81 5.03 -7.71 -13.24
CA GLY A 81 6.01 -7.10 -14.12
C GLY A 81 5.42 -6.51 -15.40
N GLN A 82 6.28 -6.32 -16.39
CA GLN A 82 5.90 -5.68 -17.66
C GLN A 82 4.82 -6.46 -18.42
N ALA A 83 4.84 -7.79 -18.34
CA ALA A 83 3.84 -8.64 -19.00
C ALA A 83 2.42 -8.36 -18.50
N GLU A 84 2.22 -8.24 -17.19
CA GLU A 84 0.93 -7.91 -16.57
C GLU A 84 0.51 -6.47 -16.90
N ILE A 85 1.47 -5.53 -16.91
CA ILE A 85 1.22 -4.12 -17.29
C ILE A 85 0.69 -4.05 -18.72
N ASP A 86 1.34 -4.74 -19.65
CA ASP A 86 0.94 -4.76 -21.06
C ASP A 86 -0.42 -5.46 -21.26
N TRP A 87 -0.66 -6.53 -20.50
CA TRP A 87 -1.94 -7.23 -20.52
C TRP A 87 -3.08 -6.33 -20.02
N LEU A 88 -2.88 -5.64 -18.90
CA LEU A 88 -3.87 -4.71 -18.34
C LEU A 88 -4.13 -3.56 -19.29
N ALA A 89 -3.09 -2.98 -19.89
CA ALA A 89 -3.24 -1.89 -20.85
C ALA A 89 -4.09 -2.30 -22.07
N LYS A 90 -3.90 -3.51 -22.59
CA LYS A 90 -4.72 -4.07 -23.69
C LYS A 90 -6.17 -4.29 -23.25
N ARG A 91 -6.38 -4.78 -22.02
CA ARG A 91 -7.72 -5.11 -21.52
C ARG A 91 -8.52 -3.87 -21.14
N GLU A 92 -7.89 -2.89 -20.52
CA GLU A 92 -8.47 -1.60 -20.14
C GLU A 92 -8.97 -0.82 -21.37
N ALA A 93 -8.26 -0.92 -22.49
CA ALA A 93 -8.72 -0.31 -23.76
C ALA A 93 -10.09 -0.85 -24.22
N ILE A 94 -10.41 -2.09 -23.84
CA ILE A 94 -11.68 -2.76 -24.16
C ILE A 94 -12.73 -2.46 -23.08
N THR A 95 -12.38 -2.63 -21.80
CA THR A 95 -13.34 -2.51 -20.68
C THR A 95 -13.68 -1.06 -20.34
N ARG A 96 -12.77 -0.10 -20.64
CA ARG A 96 -12.81 1.30 -20.18
C ARG A 96 -13.01 1.44 -18.67
N HIS A 97 -12.62 0.42 -17.91
CA HIS A 97 -12.72 0.36 -16.45
C HIS A 97 -11.54 -0.42 -15.90
N ASP A 98 -10.77 0.26 -15.06
CA ASP A 98 -9.47 -0.18 -14.52
C ASP A 98 -9.60 -1.36 -13.54
N VAL A 99 -10.51 -1.26 -12.55
CA VAL A 99 -10.74 -2.35 -11.57
C VAL A 99 -11.26 -3.61 -12.26
N LYS A 100 -12.16 -3.46 -13.25
CA LYS A 100 -12.67 -4.63 -13.99
C LYS A 100 -11.58 -5.33 -14.80
N ALA A 101 -10.60 -4.59 -15.33
CA ALA A 101 -9.45 -5.20 -15.99
C ALA A 101 -8.60 -6.02 -15.02
N VAL A 102 -8.44 -5.57 -13.78
CA VAL A 102 -7.74 -6.32 -12.72
C VAL A 102 -8.51 -7.60 -12.35
N GLU A 103 -9.83 -7.54 -12.20
CA GLU A 103 -10.65 -8.73 -11.95
C GLU A 103 -10.45 -9.78 -13.05
N TYR A 104 -10.48 -9.36 -14.33
CA TYR A 104 -10.25 -10.27 -15.44
C TYR A 104 -8.83 -10.84 -15.45
N LEU A 105 -7.81 -10.07 -15.05
CA LEU A 105 -6.44 -10.58 -14.96
C LEU A 105 -6.37 -11.72 -13.92
N VAL A 106 -6.95 -11.50 -12.74
CA VAL A 106 -6.93 -12.52 -11.66
C VAL A 106 -7.70 -13.77 -12.08
N ARG A 107 -8.85 -13.62 -12.75
CA ARG A 107 -9.62 -14.76 -13.28
C ARG A 107 -8.87 -15.55 -14.35
N ASP A 108 -8.26 -14.87 -15.33
CA ASP A 108 -7.43 -15.49 -16.38
C ASP A 108 -6.29 -16.32 -15.77
N ARG A 109 -5.65 -15.77 -14.73
CA ARG A 109 -4.56 -16.45 -14.02
C ARG A 109 -5.05 -17.64 -13.18
N LEU A 110 -6.22 -17.54 -12.55
CA LEU A 110 -6.83 -18.66 -11.83
C LEU A 110 -7.14 -19.84 -12.76
N GLU A 111 -7.68 -19.57 -13.95
CA GLU A 111 -7.94 -20.60 -14.95
C GLU A 111 -6.65 -21.29 -15.40
N GLN A 112 -5.58 -20.52 -15.68
CA GLN A 112 -4.27 -21.06 -16.06
C GLN A 112 -3.62 -21.92 -14.97
N LEU A 113 -3.89 -21.62 -13.70
CA LEU A 113 -3.39 -22.39 -12.56
C LEU A 113 -4.24 -23.62 -12.22
N GLY A 114 -5.31 -23.89 -12.98
CA GLY A 114 -6.25 -24.98 -12.71
C GLY A 114 -7.21 -24.73 -11.54
N LEU A 115 -7.33 -23.47 -11.10
CA LEU A 115 -8.14 -23.03 -9.96
C LEU A 115 -9.48 -22.41 -10.40
N GLY A 116 -9.98 -22.80 -11.58
CA GLY A 116 -11.23 -22.28 -12.15
C GLY A 116 -12.45 -22.43 -11.22
N ALA A 117 -12.45 -23.44 -10.34
CA ALA A 117 -13.53 -23.67 -9.38
C ALA A 117 -13.75 -22.51 -8.39
N VAL A 118 -12.71 -21.70 -8.13
CA VAL A 118 -12.80 -20.53 -7.24
C VAL A 118 -12.74 -19.20 -8.01
N ALA A 119 -12.68 -19.22 -9.35
CA ALA A 119 -12.54 -18.02 -10.16
C ALA A 119 -13.71 -17.04 -10.00
N GLU A 120 -14.94 -17.55 -9.83
CA GLU A 120 -16.14 -16.72 -9.59
C GLU A 120 -16.14 -16.04 -8.21
N LEU A 121 -15.24 -16.42 -7.30
CA LEU A 121 -15.08 -15.74 -6.01
C LEU A 121 -14.17 -14.51 -6.11
N THR A 122 -13.53 -14.27 -7.26
CA THR A 122 -12.78 -13.04 -7.52
C THR A 122 -13.73 -11.84 -7.44
N HIS A 123 -13.35 -10.79 -6.71
CA HIS A 123 -14.20 -9.61 -6.47
C HIS A 123 -15.55 -9.90 -5.78
N PHE A 124 -15.76 -11.10 -5.23
CA PHE A 124 -17.05 -11.48 -4.67
C PHE A 124 -17.42 -10.63 -3.45
N ALA A 125 -18.64 -10.09 -3.47
CA ALA A 125 -19.18 -9.18 -2.46
C ALA A 125 -18.36 -7.89 -2.23
N CYS A 126 -17.44 -7.56 -3.14
CA CYS A 126 -16.71 -6.30 -3.13
C CYS A 126 -17.32 -5.31 -4.12
N THR A 127 -17.16 -4.03 -3.81
CA THR A 127 -17.28 -2.95 -4.78
C THR A 127 -15.88 -2.53 -5.25
N SER A 128 -15.82 -1.81 -6.37
CA SER A 128 -14.57 -1.21 -6.85
C SER A 128 -13.86 -0.36 -5.79
N GLU A 129 -14.60 0.26 -4.87
CA GLU A 129 -14.02 1.12 -3.83
C GLU A 129 -13.38 0.33 -2.69
N ASP A 130 -13.87 -0.87 -2.38
CA ASP A 130 -13.24 -1.74 -1.39
C ASP A 130 -11.82 -2.11 -1.82
N ILE A 131 -11.65 -2.39 -3.12
CA ILE A 131 -10.35 -2.69 -3.73
C ILE A 131 -9.49 -1.42 -3.81
N ASN A 132 -10.05 -0.32 -4.31
CA ASN A 132 -9.30 0.92 -4.52
C ASN A 132 -8.79 1.52 -3.21
N SER A 133 -9.67 1.72 -2.23
CA SER A 133 -9.30 2.33 -0.95
C SER A 133 -8.23 1.51 -0.22
N THR A 134 -8.34 0.18 -0.26
CA THR A 134 -7.35 -0.74 0.32
C THR A 134 -6.02 -0.69 -0.44
N ALA A 135 -6.05 -0.69 -1.78
CA ALA A 135 -4.85 -0.58 -2.61
C ALA A 135 -4.13 0.76 -2.42
N TYR A 136 -4.87 1.87 -2.29
CA TYR A 136 -4.31 3.18 -1.95
C TYR A 136 -3.69 3.19 -0.56
N ALA A 137 -4.38 2.65 0.45
CA ALA A 137 -3.83 2.55 1.80
C ALA A 137 -2.51 1.76 1.81
N LEU A 138 -2.45 0.66 1.03
CA LEU A 138 -1.27 -0.19 0.93
C LEU A 138 -0.09 0.51 0.25
N THR A 139 -0.33 1.14 -0.89
CA THR A 139 0.70 1.87 -1.66
C THR A 139 1.25 3.05 -0.87
N VAL A 140 0.38 3.87 -0.26
CA VAL A 140 0.79 5.00 0.58
C VAL A 140 1.58 4.52 1.80
N LYS A 141 1.08 3.49 2.51
CA LYS A 141 1.80 2.93 3.67
C LYS A 141 3.19 2.46 3.29
N ARG A 142 3.34 1.74 2.17
CA ARG A 142 4.64 1.23 1.72
C ARG A 142 5.57 2.35 1.26
N ALA A 143 5.07 3.33 0.49
CA ALA A 143 5.86 4.50 0.10
C ALA A 143 6.39 5.27 1.32
N VAL A 144 5.55 5.50 2.33
CA VAL A 144 5.95 6.18 3.57
C VAL A 144 6.96 5.35 4.35
N THR A 145 6.65 4.09 4.63
CA THR A 145 7.45 3.27 5.55
C THR A 145 8.75 2.76 4.94
N ARG A 146 8.80 2.53 3.62
CA ARG A 146 9.96 1.93 2.94
C ARG A 146 10.86 2.94 2.25
N VAL A 147 10.35 4.11 1.87
CA VAL A 147 11.12 5.10 1.09
C VAL A 147 11.25 6.42 1.86
N TRP A 148 10.12 7.04 2.20
CA TRP A 148 10.16 8.40 2.76
C TRP A 148 10.74 8.42 4.19
N LEU A 149 10.22 7.59 5.09
CA LEU A 149 10.61 7.59 6.49
C LEU A 149 12.11 7.29 6.70
N PRO A 150 12.73 6.30 6.02
CA PRO A 150 14.17 6.08 6.10
C PRO A 150 15.00 7.30 5.65
N LYS A 151 14.61 7.96 4.55
CA LYS A 151 15.31 9.16 4.06
C LYS A 151 15.17 10.34 5.05
N LEU A 152 13.98 10.52 5.64
CA LEU A 152 13.78 11.53 6.69
C LEU A 152 14.67 11.25 7.90
N GLN A 153 14.72 10.00 8.37
CA GLN A 153 15.55 9.59 9.49
C GLN A 153 17.04 9.85 9.21
N ALA A 154 17.52 9.57 8.00
CA ALA A 154 18.89 9.87 7.60
C ALA A 154 19.21 11.36 7.73
N VAL A 155 18.33 12.23 7.23
CA VAL A 155 18.49 13.70 7.36
C VAL A 155 18.46 14.12 8.83
N THR A 156 17.53 13.60 9.63
CA THR A 156 17.47 13.90 11.07
C THR A 156 18.75 13.49 11.80
N GLN A 157 19.32 12.33 11.46
CA GLN A 157 20.59 11.86 12.03
C GLN A 157 21.76 12.76 11.61
N MET A 158 21.84 13.15 10.33
CA MET A 158 22.87 14.07 9.84
C MET A 158 22.81 15.42 10.55
N LEU A 159 21.62 16.00 10.69
CA LEU A 159 21.42 17.25 11.41
C LEU A 159 21.80 17.13 12.89
N SER A 160 21.46 16.01 13.52
CA SER A 160 21.83 15.73 14.91
C SER A 160 23.34 15.61 15.10
N ALA A 161 24.03 14.95 14.15
CA ALA A 161 25.48 14.82 14.15
C ALA A 161 26.17 16.18 13.98
N LEU A 162 25.71 17.00 13.04
CA LEU A 162 26.21 18.37 12.83
C LEU A 162 25.99 19.25 14.06
N ALA A 163 24.81 19.17 14.68
CA ALA A 163 24.52 19.90 15.92
C ALA A 163 25.44 19.47 17.07
N ALA A 164 25.75 18.18 17.19
CA ALA A 164 26.66 17.67 18.20
C ALA A 164 28.12 18.09 17.93
N ALA A 165 28.60 17.97 16.69
CA ALA A 165 29.97 18.29 16.31
C ALA A 165 30.31 19.78 16.51
N HIS A 166 29.34 20.66 16.24
CA HIS A 166 29.49 22.10 16.38
C HIS A 166 28.87 22.64 17.67
N ARG A 167 28.76 21.82 18.72
CA ARG A 167 28.10 22.22 19.98
C ARG A 167 28.69 23.48 20.59
N ASP A 168 30.01 23.57 20.59
CA ASP A 168 30.75 24.65 21.25
C ASP A 168 31.31 25.68 20.26
N ALA A 169 30.97 25.55 18.98
CA ALA A 169 31.36 26.52 17.96
C ALA A 169 30.66 27.86 18.21
N PRO A 170 31.41 28.95 18.47
CA PRO A 170 30.82 30.28 18.59
C PRO A 170 30.32 30.74 17.22
N MET A 171 29.09 31.26 17.15
CA MET A 171 28.53 31.84 15.94
C MET A 171 27.95 33.21 16.25
N LEU A 172 28.23 34.19 15.39
CA LEU A 172 27.59 35.51 15.46
C LEU A 172 26.09 35.36 15.16
N ALA A 173 25.21 35.73 16.10
CA ALA A 173 23.78 35.74 15.81
C ALA A 173 23.44 36.92 14.92
N HIS A 174 22.44 36.75 14.07
CA HIS A 174 21.76 37.85 13.41
C HIS A 174 20.29 37.85 13.81
N THR A 175 19.79 39.01 14.22
CA THR A 175 18.37 39.32 14.42
C THR A 175 18.04 40.51 13.53
N HIS A 176 17.01 40.41 12.68
CA HIS A 176 16.72 41.41 11.64
C HIS A 176 17.92 41.74 10.72
N GLY A 177 18.81 40.77 10.51
CA GLY A 177 20.04 40.96 9.73
C GLY A 177 21.15 41.73 10.45
N GLN A 178 20.95 42.17 11.69
CA GLN A 178 21.95 42.88 12.49
C GLN A 178 22.65 41.95 13.48
N PRO A 179 23.96 42.16 13.75
CA PRO A 179 24.71 41.38 14.75
C PRO A 179 24.04 41.43 16.13
N ALA A 180 23.89 40.27 16.76
CA ALA A 180 23.37 40.11 18.11
C ALA A 180 24.27 39.18 18.93
N THR A 181 24.04 39.12 20.25
CA THR A 181 24.83 38.33 21.20
C THR A 181 25.02 36.88 20.72
N PRO A 182 26.26 36.38 20.62
CA PRO A 182 26.56 35.14 19.92
C PRO A 182 25.90 33.91 20.59
N PRO A 183 25.02 33.17 19.91
CA PRO A 183 24.60 31.85 20.32
C PRO A 183 25.70 30.83 20.01
N ARG A 184 25.71 29.74 20.79
CA ARG A 184 26.35 28.50 20.35
C ARG A 184 25.56 27.90 19.20
N TRP A 185 26.24 27.40 18.17
CA TRP A 185 25.60 26.82 16.98
C TRP A 185 24.55 25.74 17.32
N ALA A 186 24.85 24.83 18.26
CA ALA A 186 23.89 23.83 18.70
C ALA A 186 22.57 24.42 19.23
N ARG A 187 22.57 25.60 19.86
CA ARG A 187 21.32 26.20 20.36
C ARG A 187 20.37 26.62 19.22
N ARG A 188 20.92 26.98 18.05
CA ARG A 188 20.12 27.34 16.86
C ARG A 188 19.78 26.11 16.02
N SER A 189 20.69 25.15 15.95
CA SER A 189 20.57 23.95 15.09
C SER A 189 19.95 22.74 15.80
N ALA A 190 19.79 22.78 17.13
CA ALA A 190 19.08 21.76 17.87
C ALA A 190 17.61 21.78 17.46
N TYR A 191 17.24 20.81 16.63
CA TYR A 191 15.88 20.33 16.61
C TYR A 191 15.59 19.71 17.97
N SER A 192 14.89 20.45 18.84
CA SER A 192 14.37 19.87 20.09
C SER A 192 13.34 18.81 19.71
N PRO A 193 13.55 17.52 20.06
CA PRO A 193 12.52 16.52 19.87
C PRO A 193 11.26 16.83 20.71
N GLY A 194 11.35 17.77 21.66
CA GLY A 194 10.23 18.27 22.46
C GLY A 194 9.25 19.17 21.71
N GLY A 195 9.61 19.75 20.55
CA GLY A 195 8.73 20.63 19.78
C GLY A 195 7.60 19.89 19.03
N CYS A 196 7.73 18.58 18.84
CA CYS A 196 6.67 17.72 18.31
C CYS A 196 5.96 16.90 19.41
N ASN A 197 6.36 17.03 20.68
CA ASN A 197 5.66 16.44 21.82
C ASN A 197 4.61 17.37 22.45
N GLY A 198 4.36 18.55 21.86
CA GLY A 198 3.28 19.49 22.22
C GLY A 198 1.89 19.12 21.72
N SER A 199 1.61 17.82 21.53
CA SER A 199 0.25 17.28 21.39
C SER A 199 0.26 15.78 21.72
N PRO A 200 0.41 15.38 23.00
CA PRO A 200 0.16 14.01 23.40
C PRO A 200 -1.37 13.82 23.51
N GLY A 201 -2.08 13.77 22.37
CA GLY A 201 -3.55 13.72 22.41
C GLY A 201 -4.35 13.56 21.12
N ARG A 202 -3.75 13.56 19.91
CA ARG A 202 -4.54 13.45 18.65
C ARG A 202 -4.09 12.40 17.64
N SER A 203 -3.30 11.42 18.06
CA SER A 203 -2.96 10.25 17.21
C SER A 203 -3.07 8.91 17.95
N LYS A 204 -3.75 8.87 19.10
CA LYS A 204 -4.28 7.64 19.73
C LYS A 204 -5.79 7.50 19.49
N ALA A 205 -6.18 7.40 18.23
CA ALA A 205 -7.42 6.79 17.73
C ALA A 205 -7.25 6.79 16.20
N ARG A 206 -7.03 5.69 15.49
CA ARG A 206 -7.72 4.40 15.52
C ARG A 206 -6.73 3.25 15.41
N SER A 207 -6.46 2.57 16.52
CA SER A 207 -6.00 1.19 16.49
C SER A 207 -7.24 0.29 16.53
N THR A 208 -7.85 0.01 15.38
CA THR A 208 -8.80 -1.10 15.23
C THR A 208 -8.20 -2.21 14.39
N TRP A 209 -6.90 -2.48 14.52
CA TRP A 209 -6.29 -3.66 13.89
C TRP A 209 -5.20 -4.21 14.82
N ARG A 210 -5.64 -4.76 15.96
CA ARG A 210 -4.86 -5.74 16.73
C ARG A 210 -5.69 -7.01 16.83
N SER A 211 -5.13 -8.08 16.29
CA SER A 211 -5.31 -9.48 16.68
C SER A 211 -6.77 -10.00 16.68
N PHE A 212 -7.12 -10.74 15.64
CA PHE A 212 -8.21 -11.74 15.74
C PHE A 212 -7.78 -12.80 16.77
N PRO A 213 -8.53 -13.02 17.87
CA PRO A 213 -8.37 -14.22 18.67
C PRO A 213 -9.00 -15.40 17.92
N ALA A 214 -8.30 -16.53 17.89
CA ALA A 214 -8.82 -17.79 17.35
C ALA A 214 -10.14 -18.19 18.05
N PRO A 215 -11.13 -18.74 17.34
CA PRO A 215 -12.35 -19.23 17.98
C PRO A 215 -12.03 -20.48 18.81
N ARG A 216 -12.45 -20.45 20.09
CA ARG A 216 -12.52 -21.64 20.94
C ARG A 216 -13.52 -22.64 20.35
N ALA A 217 -13.21 -23.93 20.48
CA ALA A 217 -14.03 -25.05 20.05
C ALA A 217 -15.50 -24.96 20.54
N PRO A 218 -16.49 -25.38 19.73
CA PRO A 218 -17.89 -25.28 20.12
C PRO A 218 -18.27 -26.39 21.11
N GLY A 219 -18.56 -26.00 22.35
CA GLY A 219 -19.43 -26.76 23.22
C GLY A 219 -20.85 -26.78 22.66
N ALA A 220 -21.43 -27.97 22.58
CA ALA A 220 -22.73 -28.26 22.01
C ALA A 220 -23.83 -27.31 22.51
N ARG A 221 -24.52 -26.68 21.57
CA ARG A 221 -25.87 -26.12 21.77
C ARG A 221 -26.69 -26.38 20.52
N THR A 222 -27.51 -27.42 20.62
CA THR A 222 -28.56 -27.80 19.69
C THR A 222 -29.60 -26.69 19.60
N TRP A 223 -29.93 -26.24 18.39
CA TRP A 223 -31.14 -25.46 18.12
C TRP A 223 -32.14 -26.34 17.35
N PRO A 224 -33.42 -26.36 17.75
CA PRO A 224 -34.40 -27.27 17.17
C PRO A 224 -34.87 -26.79 15.79
N LEU A 225 -34.91 -27.73 14.84
CA LEU A 225 -35.59 -27.57 13.55
C LEU A 225 -37.10 -27.71 13.78
N SER A 226 -37.87 -26.64 13.58
CA SER A 226 -39.30 -26.75 13.30
C SER A 226 -39.55 -26.45 11.83
N ARG A 227 -39.89 -27.51 11.09
CA ARG A 227 -40.46 -27.45 9.73
C ARG A 227 -41.84 -26.79 9.81
N THR A 228 -42.09 -25.81 8.96
CA THR A 228 -43.45 -25.53 8.45
C THR A 228 -43.37 -25.13 6.99
N SER A 229 -43.94 -26.00 6.17
CA SER A 229 -44.31 -25.82 4.77
C SER A 229 -45.44 -24.81 4.61
N THR A 230 -45.32 -23.90 3.64
CA THR A 230 -46.38 -23.22 2.85
C THR A 230 -45.65 -22.17 2.01
N GLY A 231 -45.60 -22.21 0.68
CA GLY A 231 -46.74 -22.04 -0.23
C GLY A 231 -46.66 -20.63 -0.81
N TRP A 232 -46.14 -20.49 -2.04
CA TRP A 232 -46.02 -19.24 -2.79
C TRP A 232 -47.39 -18.66 -3.15
N PRO A 233 -47.47 -17.35 -3.33
CA PRO A 233 -47.91 -16.77 -4.60
C PRO A 233 -46.80 -15.99 -5.31
#